data_AF-A0A8T4FGV7-F1
#
_entry.id   AF-A0A8T4FGV7-F1
#
_cell.length_a   1.000
_cell.length_b   1.000
_cell.length_c   1.000
_cell.angle_alpha   90.00
_cell.angle_beta   90.00
_cell.angle_gamma   90.00
#
_symmetry.space_group_name_H-M   'P 1'
#
loop_
_entity.id
_entity.type
_entity.pdbx_description
1 polymer ?
#
loop_
_entity_poly.entity_id
_entity_poly.type
_entity_poly.pdbx_seq_one_letter_code
_entity_poly.pdbx_strand_id
1 'polypeptide(L)'
;MVALPVLMSGLEAEMIRLGYKDSTMVWYRGAWRRLQRYFAARGEEEFSLDVAMQWVDEACGFFAKEQAGTLKQTDVGRSPRGVDTLSAG
;
A
#
# COMPACT_ATOMS: atom_id res chain seq x y z
N MET A 1 -3.11 -14.75 13.68
CA MET A 1 -2.63 -13.95 12.53
C MET A 1 -3.76 -13.85 11.51
N VAL A 2 -3.78 -12.82 10.65
CA VAL A 2 -4.87 -12.58 9.70
C VAL A 2 -4.30 -12.64 8.29
N ALA A 3 -4.88 -13.48 7.44
CA ALA A 3 -4.51 -13.55 6.03
C ALA A 3 -4.72 -12.18 5.37
N LEU A 4 -3.72 -11.72 4.60
CA LEU A 4 -3.74 -10.40 3.99
C LEU A 4 -5.00 -10.15 3.13
N PRO A 5 -5.51 -11.11 2.33
CA PRO A 5 -6.74 -10.91 1.56
C PRO A 5 -7.99 -10.71 2.44
N VAL A 6 -8.04 -11.37 3.61
CA VAL A 6 -9.16 -11.25 4.56
C VAL A 6 -9.16 -9.85 5.19
N LEU A 7 -7.99 -9.37 5.60
CA LEU A 7 -7.83 -8.02 6.13
C LEU A 7 -8.26 -6.95 5.11
N MET A 8 -7.80 -7.08 3.86
CA MET A 8 -8.13 -6.12 2.80
C MET A 8 -9.62 -6.11 2.45
N SER A 9 -10.25 -7.29 2.43
CA SER A 9 -11.70 -7.40 2.19
C SER A 9 -12.53 -6.78 3.31
N GLY A 10 -12.11 -6.96 4.57
CA GLY A 10 -12.75 -6.32 5.72
C GLY A 10 -12.61 -4.80 5.69
N LEU A 11 -11.42 -4.29 5.36
CA LEU A 11 -11.18 -2.86 5.22
C LEU A 11 -12.02 -2.26 4.09
N GLU A 12 -12.13 -2.95 2.95
CA GLU A 12 -12.98 -2.54 1.84
C GLU A 12 -14.44 -2.41 2.26
N ALA A 13 -14.98 -3.41 2.96
CA ALA A 13 -16.35 -3.40 3.45
C ALA A 13 -16.62 -2.25 4.43
N GLU A 14 -15.70 -1.98 5.34
CA GLU A 14 -15.81 -0.86 6.28
C GLU A 14 -15.78 0.49 5.57
N MET A 15 -14.91 0.66 4.57
CA MET A 15 -14.86 1.90 3.79
C MET A 15 -16.14 2.12 2.97
N ILE A 16 -16.69 1.06 2.39
CA ILE A 16 -18.00 1.13 1.71
C ILE A 16 -19.09 1.50 2.71
N ARG A 17 -19.11 0.88 3.89
CA ARG A 17 -20.08 1.17 4.97
C ARG A 17 -20.02 2.63 5.44
N LEU A 18 -18.82 3.22 5.45
CA LEU A 18 -18.60 4.63 5.80
C LEU A 18 -18.97 5.60 4.67
N GLY A 19 -19.39 5.12 3.50
CA GLY A 19 -19.85 5.96 2.39
C GLY A 19 -18.71 6.55 1.55
N TYR A 20 -17.55 5.90 1.51
CA TYR A 20 -16.48 6.30 0.59
C TYR A 20 -16.95 6.16 -0.87
N LYS A 21 -16.64 7.17 -1.69
CA LYS A 21 -17.01 7.19 -3.10
C LYS A 21 -16.29 6.08 -3.87
N ASP A 22 -16.97 5.51 -4.88
CA ASP A 22 -16.40 4.48 -5.75
C ASP A 22 -15.08 4.89 -6.41
N SER A 23 -14.96 6.14 -6.83
CA SER A 23 -13.72 6.68 -7.42
C SER A 23 -12.54 6.64 -6.44
N THR A 24 -12.81 6.89 -5.16
CA THR A 24 -11.83 6.75 -4.08
C THR A 24 -11.51 5.28 -3.82
N MET A 25 -12.52 4.40 -3.82
CA MET A 25 -12.34 2.97 -3.62
C MET A 25 -11.49 2.32 -4.71
N VAL A 26 -11.65 2.71 -5.98
CA VAL A 26 -10.79 2.24 -7.09
C VAL A 26 -9.32 2.54 -6.81
N TRP A 27 -9.03 3.72 -6.26
CA TRP A 27 -7.67 4.10 -5.90
C TRP A 27 -7.10 3.21 -4.78
N TYR A 28 -7.87 2.99 -3.71
CA TYR A 28 -7.47 2.14 -2.58
C TYR A 28 -7.27 0.68 -3.00
N ARG A 29 -8.20 0.11 -3.76
CA ARG A 29 -8.07 -1.26 -4.32
C ARG A 29 -6.78 -1.42 -5.13
N GLY A 30 -6.40 -0.39 -5.89
CA GLY A 30 -5.14 -0.38 -6.62
C GLY A 30 -3.91 -0.42 -5.69
N ALA A 31 -3.92 0.37 -4.62
CA ALA A 31 -2.85 0.38 -3.62
C ALA A 31 -2.75 -0.97 -2.89
N TRP A 32 -3.87 -1.53 -2.42
CA TRP A 32 -3.91 -2.83 -1.76
C TRP A 32 -3.48 -3.98 -2.67
N ARG A 33 -3.73 -3.90 -3.98
CA ARG A 33 -3.24 -4.90 -4.94
C ARG A 33 -1.72 -4.88 -5.07
N ARG A 34 -1.10 -3.70 -5.05
CA ARG A 34 0.38 -3.57 -5.04
C ARG A 34 0.96 -4.12 -3.74
N LEU A 35 0.35 -3.80 -2.61
CA LEU A 35 0.74 -4.34 -1.31
C LEU A 35 0.63 -5.88 -1.27
N GLN A 36 -0.47 -6.45 -1.77
CA GLN A 36 -0.63 -7.91 -1.85
C GLN A 36 0.43 -8.58 -2.74
N ARG A 37 0.81 -7.95 -3.86
CA ARG A 37 1.91 -8.45 -4.70
C ARG A 37 3.25 -8.41 -3.98
N TYR A 38 3.50 -7.37 -3.19
CA TYR A 38 4.73 -7.22 -2.42
C TYR A 38 4.89 -8.32 -1.36
N PHE A 39 3.80 -8.64 -0.66
CA PHE A 39 3.74 -9.75 0.29
C PHE A 39 3.92 -11.11 -0.40
N ALA A 40 3.19 -11.35 -1.51
CA ALA A 40 3.32 -12.57 -2.28
C ALA A 40 4.74 -12.80 -2.83
N ALA A 41 5.43 -11.74 -3.25
CA ALA A 41 6.82 -11.82 -3.71
C ALA A 41 7.81 -12.24 -2.61
N ARG A 42 7.43 -12.08 -1.33
CA ARG A 42 8.22 -12.48 -0.15
C ARG A 42 7.76 -13.82 0.45
N GLY A 43 6.72 -14.43 -0.11
CA GLY A 43 6.13 -15.67 0.43
C GLY A 43 5.31 -15.45 1.71
N GLU A 44 4.93 -14.20 2.00
CA GLU A 44 4.19 -13.85 3.21
C GLU A 44 2.69 -13.81 2.91
N GLU A 45 1.91 -14.76 3.46
CA GLU A 45 0.45 -14.84 3.26
C GLU A 45 -0.33 -14.06 4.33
N GLU A 46 0.28 -13.84 5.48
CA GLU A 46 -0.32 -13.18 6.63
C GLU A 46 0.15 -11.73 6.75
N PHE A 47 -0.70 -10.87 7.31
CA PHE A 47 -0.33 -9.48 7.53
C PHE A 47 0.75 -9.37 8.62
N SER A 48 1.86 -8.73 8.27
CA SER A 48 2.91 -8.29 9.17
C SER A 48 3.09 -6.79 9.05
N LEU A 49 3.02 -6.07 10.17
CA LEU A 49 3.22 -4.63 10.19
C LEU A 49 4.61 -4.26 9.66
N ASP A 50 5.64 -5.03 10.01
CA ASP A 50 7.02 -4.78 9.60
C ASP A 50 7.17 -4.85 8.07
N VAL A 51 6.55 -5.85 7.45
CA VAL A 51 6.56 -6.02 5.98
C VAL A 51 5.76 -4.90 5.30
N ALA A 52 4.64 -4.49 5.90
CA ALA A 52 3.86 -3.37 5.39
C ALA A 52 4.63 -2.04 5.49
N MET A 53 5.37 -1.80 6.58
CA MET A 53 6.19 -0.60 6.76
C MET A 53 7.38 -0.57 5.79
N GLN A 54 8.01 -1.72 5.51
CA GLN A 54 9.04 -1.82 4.46
C GLN A 54 8.47 -1.49 3.09
N TRP A 55 7.27 -1.99 2.76
CA TRP A 55 6.60 -1.63 1.51
C TRP A 55 6.36 -0.12 1.41
N VAL A 56 5.87 0.53 2.48
CA VAL A 56 5.63 1.99 2.49
C VAL A 56 6.93 2.77 2.26
N ASP A 57 8.03 2.32 2.85
CA ASP A 57 9.33 2.96 2.65
C ASP A 57 9.83 2.79 1.22
N GLU A 58 9.84 1.58 0.67
CA GLU A 58 10.27 1.31 -0.71
C GLU A 58 9.38 2.00 -1.76
N ALA A 59 8.08 2.04 -1.49
CA ALA A 59 7.06 2.66 -2.34
C ALA A 59 7.23 4.17 -2.48
N CYS A 60 7.42 4.86 -1.36
CA CYS A 60 7.28 6.30 -1.28
C CYS A 60 8.60 7.02 -0.92
N GLY A 61 9.64 6.27 -0.52
CA GLY A 61 10.78 6.81 0.21
C GLY A 61 10.32 7.48 1.50
N PHE A 62 9.31 6.92 2.17
CA PHE A 62 8.56 7.60 3.22
C PHE A 62 9.47 8.04 4.36
N PHE A 63 10.32 7.16 4.90
CA PHE A 63 11.18 7.51 6.02
C PHE A 63 12.30 8.48 5.61
N ALA A 64 12.84 8.32 4.39
CA ALA A 64 13.83 9.26 3.85
C ALA A 64 13.24 10.68 3.66
N LYS A 65 12.00 10.77 3.17
CA LYS A 65 11.28 12.05 3.01
C LYS A 65 10.82 12.63 4.33
N GLU A 66 10.46 11.78 5.30
CA GLU A 66 10.04 12.17 6.65
C GLU A 66 11.23 12.80 7.38
N GLN A 67 12.36 12.09 7.39
CA GLN A 67 13.59 12.54 8.03
C GLN A 67 14.18 13.80 7.37
N ALA A 68 13.97 13.98 6.06
CA ALA A 68 14.36 15.19 5.34
C ALA A 68 13.34 16.34 5.46
N GLY A 69 12.18 16.14 6.09
CA GLY A 69 11.12 17.15 6.19
C GLY A 69 10.48 17.53 4.85
N THR A 70 10.59 16.67 3.83
CA THR A 70 10.12 16.95 2.45
C THR A 70 8.84 16.21 2.10
N LEU A 71 8.20 15.59 3.09
CA LEU A 71 7.02 14.76 2.94
C LEU A 71 5.81 15.63 2.54
N LYS A 72 5.37 15.49 1.29
CA LYS A 72 4.22 16.25 0.77
C LYS A 72 2.95 15.44 0.96
N GLN A 73 1.81 16.13 1.04
CA GLN A 73 0.48 15.50 1.08
C GLN A 73 0.25 14.55 -0.11
N THR A 74 0.89 14.83 -1.25
CA THR A 74 0.89 13.95 -2.43
C THR A 74 1.65 12.64 -2.25
N ASP A 75 2.61 12.55 -1.34
CA ASP A 75 3.38 11.32 -1.07
C ASP A 75 2.59 10.33 -0.20
N VAL A 76 1.74 10.84 0.70
CA VAL A 76 0.81 10.04 1.52
C VAL A 76 -0.40 9.57 0.68
N GLY A 77 -0.81 10.36 -0.30
CA GLY A 77 -1.97 10.10 -1.18
C GLY A 77 -1.65 9.53 -2.56
N ARG A 78 -0.40 9.11 -2.84
CA ARG A 78 0.00 8.52 -4.13
C ARG A 78 0.71 7.18 -3.91
N SER A 79 -0.05 6.07 -3.98
CA SER A 79 0.04 5.32 -5.23
C SER A 79 1.45 4.97 -5.76
N PRO A 80 2.32 4.12 -5.16
CA PRO A 80 3.68 3.96 -5.67
C PRO A 80 3.66 3.27 -7.02
N ARG A 81 3.61 4.08 -8.08
CA ARG A 81 3.61 3.66 -9.48
C ARG A 81 5.02 3.46 -10.03
N GLY A 82 6.06 3.66 -9.22
CA GLY A 82 7.46 3.76 -9.68
C GLY A 82 8.32 2.51 -9.50
N VAL A 83 7.86 1.46 -8.82
CA VAL A 83 8.70 0.27 -8.56
C VAL A 83 8.71 -0.75 -9.71
N ASP A 84 7.83 -0.61 -10.72
CA ASP A 84 7.75 -1.56 -11.84
C ASP A 84 8.68 -1.22 -13.04
N THR A 85 9.50 -0.16 -12.98
CA THR A 85 10.31 0.30 -14.13
C THR A 85 11.83 0.33 -13.93
N LEU A 86 12.37 -0.27 -12.86
CA LEU A 86 13.83 -0.26 -12.60
C LEU A 86 14.50 -1.65 -12.57
N SER A 87 13.89 -2.67 -13.20
CA SER A 87 14.54 -3.99 -13.35
C SER A 87 14.45 -4.58 -14.77
N ALA A 88 14.60 -3.74 -15.79
CA ALA A 88 14.93 -4.18 -17.15
C ALA A 88 15.66 -3.06 -17.91
N GLY A 89 16.98 -3.20 -18.07
CA GLY A 89 17.81 -2.35 -18.95
C GLY A 89 18.97 -1.69 -18.25
#